data_AF-A0A7Z2T5B0-F1
#
_entry.id   AF-A0A7Z2T5B0-F1
#
_cell.length_a   1.000
_cell.length_b   1.000
_cell.length_c   1.000
_cell.angle_alpha   90.00
_cell.angle_beta   90.00
_cell.angle_gamma   90.00
#
_symmetry.space_group_name_H-M   'P 1'
#
loop_
_entity.id
_entity.type
_entity.pdbx_description
1 polymer ?
#
loop_
_entity_poly.entity_id
_entity_poly.type
_entity_poly.pdbx_seq_one_letter_code
_entity_poly.pdbx_strand_id
1 'polypeptide(L)'
;MEITSTDLRKLALHITHCCDQKEWQKLRTLDLKIRGVLEHFQLNPEKAKRLQRDITTLRVQHEKAVDRCEEEKSRIGRTLAKLQSEREGLEGYYQVERSGA
;
A
#
# COMPACT_ATOMS: atom_id res chain seq x y z
N MET A 1 -9.87 -0.93 24.52
CA MET A 1 -10.37 -0.29 23.28
C MET A 1 -11.59 -1.06 22.83
N GLU A 2 -12.74 -0.41 22.64
CA GLU A 2 -13.95 -1.09 22.19
C GLU A 2 -14.07 -0.99 20.66
N ILE A 3 -13.75 -2.08 19.96
CA ILE A 3 -13.88 -2.15 18.49
C ILE A 3 -15.28 -2.59 18.11
N THR A 4 -15.92 -1.84 17.21
CA THR A 4 -17.28 -2.11 16.71
C THR A 4 -17.27 -2.55 15.24
N SER A 5 -18.40 -3.08 14.76
CA SER A 5 -18.64 -3.39 13.34
C SER A 5 -18.40 -2.16 12.45
N THR A 6 -18.87 -0.99 12.88
CA THR A 6 -18.71 0.27 12.15
C THR A 6 -17.24 0.65 12.00
N ASP A 7 -16.42 0.41 13.03
CA ASP A 7 -14.98 0.70 12.96
C ASP A 7 -14.29 -0.16 11.90
N LEU A 8 -14.61 -1.46 11.84
CA LEU A 8 -14.05 -2.38 10.84
C LEU A 8 -14.42 -1.98 9.42
N ARG A 9 -15.68 -1.58 9.19
CA ARG A 9 -16.13 -1.09 7.88
C ARG A 9 -15.43 0.22 7.49
N LYS A 10 -15.25 1.14 8.44
CA LYS A 10 -14.48 2.37 8.21
C LYS A 10 -13.02 2.06 7.85
N LEU A 11 -12.38 1.11 8.53
CA LEU A 11 -11.01 0.68 8.20
C LEU A 11 -10.94 0.12 6.77
N ALA A 12 -11.89 -0.73 6.36
CA ALA A 12 -11.92 -1.32 5.03
C ALA A 12 -12.12 -0.26 3.92
N LEU A 13 -13.02 0.70 4.15
CA LEU A 13 -13.22 1.84 3.24
C LEU A 13 -11.98 2.72 3.16
N HIS A 14 -11.32 2.97 4.29
CA HIS A 14 -10.15 3.83 4.35
C HIS A 14 -8.93 3.19 3.66
N ILE A 15 -8.76 1.86 3.74
CA ILE A 15 -7.75 1.15 2.94
C ILE A 15 -7.97 1.43 1.46
N THR A 16 -9.21 1.21 1.00
CA THR A 16 -9.57 1.36 -0.41
C THR A 16 -9.30 2.79 -0.88
N HIS A 17 -9.75 3.77 -0.09
CA HIS A 17 -9.53 5.19 -0.37
C HIS A 17 -8.04 5.56 -0.46
N CYS A 18 -7.24 5.16 0.53
CA CYS A 18 -5.80 5.44 0.54
C CYS A 18 -5.11 4.82 -0.70
N CYS A 19 -5.51 3.63 -1.12
CA CYS A 19 -5.00 3.01 -2.34
C CYS A 19 -5.41 3.79 -3.61
N ASP A 20 -6.69 4.17 -3.73
CA ASP A 20 -7.19 4.92 -4.88
C ASP A 20 -6.50 6.29 -5.02
N GLN A 21 -6.25 6.96 -3.89
CA GLN A 21 -5.59 8.26 -3.84
C GLN A 21 -4.06 8.18 -3.78
N LYS A 22 -3.48 6.98 -3.83
CA LYS A 22 -2.03 6.74 -3.73
C LYS A 22 -1.39 7.34 -2.47
N GLU A 23 -2.13 7.37 -1.37
CA GLU A 23 -1.70 7.92 -0.08
C GLU A 23 -0.90 6.89 0.73
N TRP A 24 0.24 6.46 0.21
CA TRP A 24 1.01 5.31 0.73
C TRP A 24 1.44 5.45 2.20
N GLN A 25 1.80 6.66 2.62
CA GLN A 25 2.16 6.91 4.03
C GLN A 25 0.96 6.73 4.97
N LYS A 26 -0.22 7.21 4.57
CA LYS A 26 -1.45 7.01 5.34
C LYS A 26 -1.87 5.54 5.34
N LEU A 27 -1.70 4.84 4.22
CA LEU A 27 -1.93 3.40 4.13
C LEU A 27 -1.05 2.62 5.12
N ARG A 28 0.24 2.98 5.25
CA ARG A 28 1.14 2.37 6.25
C ARG A 28 0.66 2.59 7.69
N THR A 29 0.24 3.80 8.03
CA THR A 29 -0.31 4.11 9.36
C THR A 29 -1.58 3.32 9.62
N LEU A 30 -2.41 3.14 8.59
CA LEU A 30 -3.64 2.36 8.67
C LEU A 30 -3.36 0.85 8.87
N ASP A 31 -2.36 0.30 8.20
CA ASP A 31 -1.93 -1.10 8.37
C ASP A 31 -1.48 -1.37 9.82
N LEU A 32 -0.65 -0.50 10.40
CA LEU A 32 -0.25 -0.60 11.80
C LEU A 32 -1.45 -0.56 12.76
N LYS A 33 -2.43 0.29 12.48
CA LYS A 33 -3.68 0.34 13.26
C LYS A 33 -4.48 -0.95 13.15
N ILE A 34 -4.60 -1.51 11.95
CA ILE A 34 -5.30 -2.78 11.71
C ILE A 34 -4.60 -3.93 12.43
N ARG A 35 -3.26 -3.95 12.45
CA ARG A 35 -2.50 -4.95 13.22
C ARG A 35 -2.89 -4.94 14.70
N GLY A 36 -2.93 -3.76 15.33
CA GLY A 36 -3.37 -3.65 16.73
C GLY A 36 -4.84 -4.08 16.95
N VAL A 37 -5.72 -3.84 15.96
CA VAL A 37 -7.09 -4.36 15.98
C VAL A 37 -7.12 -5.90 15.95
N LEU A 38 -6.32 -6.52 15.10
CA LEU A 38 -6.24 -7.98 14.98
C LEU A 38 -5.62 -8.63 16.23
N GLU A 39 -4.56 -8.04 16.79
CA GLU A 39 -3.98 -8.46 18.07
C GLU A 39 -5.02 -8.41 19.20
N HIS A 40 -5.84 -7.36 19.25
CA HIS A 40 -6.94 -7.27 20.22
C HIS A 40 -7.97 -8.40 20.05
N PHE A 41 -8.26 -8.82 18.82
CA PHE A 41 -9.17 -9.93 18.55
C PHE A 41 -8.58 -11.30 18.86
N GLN A 42 -7.26 -11.49 18.71
CA GLN A 42 -6.59 -12.72 19.14
C GLN A 42 -6.78 -12.95 20.65
N LEU A 43 -6.73 -11.88 21.45
CA LEU A 43 -6.98 -11.92 22.88
C LEU A 43 -8.48 -12.03 23.24
N ASN A 44 -9.40 -11.80 22.29
CA ASN A 44 -10.86 -11.76 22.51
C ASN A 44 -11.62 -12.53 21.41
N PRO A 45 -11.47 -13.87 21.32
CA PRO A 45 -11.98 -14.67 20.21
C PRO A 45 -13.50 -14.65 20.07
N GLU A 46 -14.25 -14.57 21.18
CA GLU A 46 -15.72 -14.48 21.15
C GLU A 46 -16.21 -13.21 20.46
N LYS A 47 -15.51 -12.09 20.66
CA LYS A 47 -15.79 -10.84 19.97
C LYS A 47 -15.44 -10.94 18.49
N ALA A 48 -14.32 -11.59 18.17
CA ALA A 48 -13.92 -11.85 16.79
C ALA A 48 -14.98 -12.68 16.03
N LYS A 49 -15.55 -13.72 16.65
CA LYS A 49 -16.65 -14.51 16.07
C LYS A 49 -17.87 -13.65 15.76
N ARG A 50 -18.28 -12.76 16.67
CA ARG A 50 -19.43 -11.85 16.45
C ARG A 50 -19.20 -10.87 15.30
N LEU A 51 -17.95 -10.48 15.05
CA LEU A 51 -17.55 -9.53 14.02
C LEU A 51 -16.95 -10.19 12.76
N GLN A 52 -17.03 -11.52 12.64
CA GLN A 52 -16.31 -12.31 11.64
C GLN A 52 -16.57 -11.84 10.20
N ARG A 53 -17.81 -11.45 9.88
CA ARG A 53 -18.18 -10.95 8.55
C ARG A 53 -17.45 -9.65 8.19
N ASP A 54 -17.40 -8.71 9.12
CA ASP A 54 -16.72 -7.43 8.89
C ASP A 54 -15.19 -7.61 8.89
N ILE A 55 -14.65 -8.50 9.72
CA ILE A 55 -13.22 -8.88 9.69
C ILE A 55 -12.85 -9.50 8.33
N THR A 56 -13.69 -10.40 7.81
CA THR A 56 -13.48 -11.01 6.50
C THR A 56 -13.51 -9.96 5.39
N THR A 57 -14.46 -9.02 5.46
CA THR A 57 -14.54 -7.89 4.51
C THR A 57 -13.28 -7.04 4.57
N LEU A 58 -12.80 -6.71 5.77
CA LEU A 58 -11.55 -5.98 5.97
C LEU A 58 -10.36 -6.73 5.36
N ARG A 59 -10.27 -8.05 5.55
CA ARG A 59 -9.22 -8.89 4.96
C ARG A 59 -9.20 -8.80 3.44
N VAL A 60 -10.36 -8.96 2.80
CA VAL A 60 -10.48 -8.91 1.32
C VAL A 60 -10.07 -7.55 0.77
N GLN A 61 -10.43 -6.44 1.43
CA GLN A 61 -9.97 -5.12 0.98
C GLN A 61 -8.46 -4.93 1.20
N HIS A 62 -7.92 -5.52 2.25
CA HIS A 62 -6.48 -5.49 2.52
C HIS A 62 -5.69 -6.29 1.47
N GLU A 63 -6.16 -7.49 1.09
CA GLU A 63 -5.56 -8.29 0.01
C GLU A 63 -5.50 -7.49 -1.31
N LYS A 64 -6.60 -6.86 -1.70
CA LYS A 64 -6.64 -5.98 -2.89
C LYS A 64 -5.70 -4.79 -2.80
N ALA A 65 -5.52 -4.23 -1.60
CA ALA A 65 -4.58 -3.14 -1.38
C ALA A 65 -3.13 -3.58 -1.57
N VAL A 66 -2.79 -4.80 -1.13
CA VAL A 66 -1.45 -5.39 -1.37
C VAL A 66 -1.19 -5.57 -2.85
N ASP A 67 -2.15 -6.11 -3.60
CA ASP A 67 -2.03 -6.31 -5.04
C ASP A 67 -1.75 -4.97 -5.77
N ARG A 68 -2.52 -3.93 -5.44
CA ARG A 68 -2.33 -2.57 -5.99
C ARG A 68 -0.97 -1.97 -5.63
N CYS A 69 -0.47 -2.22 -4.42
CA CYS A 69 0.86 -1.77 -4.02
C CYS A 69 1.96 -2.46 -4.84
N GLU A 70 1.84 -3.76 -5.12
CA GLU A 70 2.80 -4.49 -5.97
C GLU A 70 2.75 -4.04 -7.44
N GLU A 71 1.55 -3.74 -7.96
CA GLU A 71 1.39 -3.13 -9.29
C GLU A 71 2.09 -1.77 -9.38
N GLU A 72 1.88 -0.89 -8.40
CA GLU A 72 2.50 0.43 -8.37
C GLU A 72 4.03 0.35 -8.19
N LYS A 73 4.51 -0.55 -7.34
CA LYS A 73 5.95 -0.84 -7.19
C LYS A 73 6.57 -1.29 -8.51
N SER A 74 5.89 -2.17 -9.25
CA SER A 74 6.33 -2.62 -10.57
C SER A 74 6.33 -1.48 -11.59
N ARG A 75 5.31 -0.61 -11.57
CA ARG A 75 5.24 0.59 -12.40
C ARG A 75 6.40 1.55 -12.12
N ILE A 76 6.68 1.83 -10.86
CA ILE A 76 7.79 2.69 -10.44
C ILE A 76 9.13 2.10 -10.89
N GLY A 77 9.32 0.79 -10.70
CA GLY A 77 10.54 0.08 -11.15
C GLY A 77 10.79 0.24 -12.65
N ARG A 78 9.76 0.07 -13.49
CA ARG A 78 9.87 0.28 -14.95
C ARG A 78 10.21 1.73 -15.29
N THR A 79 9.56 2.69 -14.64
CA THR A 79 9.85 4.12 -14.85
C THR A 79 11.28 4.48 -14.47
N LEU A 80 11.79 3.95 -13.35
CA LEU A 80 13.16 4.18 -12.91
C LEU A 80 14.18 3.62 -13.90
N ALA A 81 13.97 2.39 -14.39
CA ALA A 81 14.85 1.79 -15.39
C ALA A 81 14.90 2.61 -16.69
N LYS A 82 13.73 3.11 -17.13
CA LYS A 82 13.65 4.00 -18.31
C LYS A 82 14.45 5.29 -18.08
N LEU A 83 14.26 5.95 -16.95
CA LEU A 83 14.99 7.20 -16.61
C LEU A 83 16.50 6.98 -16.52
N GLN A 84 16.95 5.84 -16.02
CA GLN A 84 18.37 5.47 -15.98
C GLN A 84 18.95 5.34 -17.39
N SER A 85 18.26 4.62 -18.28
CA SER A 85 18.68 4.48 -19.68
C SER A 85 18.71 5.82 -20.42
N GLU A 86 17.73 6.69 -20.19
CA GLU A 86 17.73 8.06 -20.74
C GLU A 86 18.91 8.89 -20.23
N ARG A 87 19.25 8.77 -18.95
CA ARG A 87 20.41 9.47 -18.36
C ARG A 87 21.72 8.97 -18.95
N GLU A 88 21.89 7.66 -19.08
CA GLU A 88 23.08 7.06 -19.72
C GLU A 88 23.22 7.54 -21.18
N GLY A 89 22.10 7.62 -21.91
CA GLY A 89 22.08 8.21 -23.25
C GLY A 89 22.57 9.66 -23.27
N LEU A 90 22.09 10.49 -22.34
CA LEU A 90 22.52 11.89 -22.19
C LEU A 90 24.01 12.02 -21.83
N GLU A 91 24.53 11.15 -20.95
CA GLU A 91 25.96 11.10 -20.63
C GLU A 91 26.81 10.81 -21.87
N GLY A 92 26.33 9.96 -22.77
CA GLY A 92 26.99 9.69 -24.06
C GLY A 92 27.14 10.94 -24.94
N TYR A 93 26.09 11.77 -25.04
CA TYR A 93 26.18 13.05 -25.76
C TYR A 93 27.23 13.98 -25.15
N TYR A 94 27.23 14.14 -23.82
CA TYR A 94 28.21 14.99 -23.14
C TYR A 94 29.66 14.51 -23.33
N GLN A 95 29.90 13.20 -23.44
CA GLN A 95 31.22 12.67 -23.73
C GLN A 95 31.67 13.01 -25.15
N VAL A 96 30.79 12.91 -26.14
CA VAL A 96 31.09 13.28 -27.54
C VAL A 96 31.39 14.78 -27.63
N GLU A 97 30.58 15.62 -27.01
CA GLU A 97 30.78 17.08 -27.00
C GLU A 97 32.12 17.48 -26.37
N ARG A 98 32.56 16.79 -25.31
CA ARG A 98 33.87 17.03 -24.65
C ARG A 98 35.07 16.50 -25.43
N SER A 99 34.87 15.46 -26.24
CA SER A 99 35.95 14.81 -27.02
C SER A 99 36.17 15.48 -28.38
N GLY A 100 35.17 16.24 -28.86
CA GLY A 100 35.23 17.03 -30.08
C GLY A 100 35.67 18.49 -29.87
N ALA A 101 35.92 18.90 -28.62
CA ALA A 101 36.52 20.18 -28.23
C ALA A 101 38.01 19.99 -27.92
#